data_AF-A0A9P0NR63-F1
#
_entry.id   AF-A0A9P0NR63-F1
#
_cell.length_a   1.000
_cell.length_b   1.000
_cell.length_c   1.000
_cell.angle_alpha   90.00
_cell.angle_beta   90.00
_cell.angle_gamma   90.00
#
_symmetry.space_group_name_H-M   'P 1'
#
loop_
_entity.id
_entity.type
_entity.pdbx_description
1 polymer ?
#
loop_
_entity_poly.entity_id
_entity_poly.type
_entity_poly.pdbx_seq_one_letter_code
_entity_poly.pdbx_strand_id
1 'polypeptide(L)'
;MRLNNVLNFRDMRRYTKNPLEVKFEELLPLKLKDKVSGKGDRSKERACVHEISVMFACFKKNEFDQARCADEITKFQACATKNYADKFKRKQDRREGNISVGKDNLTPREINHLLKKYPNP
;
A
#
# COMPACT_ATOMS: atom_id res chain seq x y z
N MET A 1 -22.80 -41.46 -17.67
CA MET A 1 -22.61 -40.11 -18.26
C MET A 1 -22.07 -39.20 -17.17
N ARG A 2 -21.06 -38.39 -17.51
CA ARG A 2 -20.36 -37.51 -16.56
C ARG A 2 -21.29 -36.40 -16.08
N LEU A 3 -21.29 -36.11 -14.78
CA LEU A 3 -21.75 -34.83 -14.25
C LEU A 3 -20.64 -34.23 -13.37
N ASN A 4 -19.97 -33.25 -13.95
CA ASN A 4 -19.06 -32.34 -13.26
C ASN A 4 -19.88 -31.47 -12.31
N ASN A 5 -19.74 -31.67 -11.00
CA ASN A 5 -20.30 -30.73 -10.03
C ASN A 5 -19.26 -29.67 -9.69
N VAL A 6 -19.41 -28.53 -10.34
CA VAL A 6 -18.78 -27.25 -10.00
C VAL A 6 -19.22 -26.89 -8.58
N LEU A 7 -18.32 -27.03 -7.60
CA LEU A 7 -18.59 -26.63 -6.21
C LEU A 7 -18.64 -25.10 -6.12
N ASN A 8 -19.84 -24.56 -6.24
CA ASN A 8 -20.14 -23.17 -5.94
C ASN A 8 -20.03 -22.93 -4.42
N PHE A 9 -19.06 -22.10 -4.02
CA PHE A 9 -18.76 -21.67 -2.65
C PHE A 9 -19.86 -20.79 -1.97
N ARG A 10 -21.10 -20.80 -2.46
CA ARG A 10 -22.14 -19.82 -2.06
C ARG A 10 -23.07 -20.26 -0.93
N ASP A 11 -22.97 -21.48 -0.42
CA ASP A 11 -23.88 -22.02 0.61
C ASP A 11 -23.23 -22.19 1.99
N MET A 12 -22.63 -21.11 2.52
CA MET A 12 -22.35 -20.97 3.97
C MET A 12 -23.64 -20.57 4.72
N ARG A 13 -24.72 -21.36 4.58
CA ARG A 13 -25.96 -21.17 5.35
C ARG A 13 -26.46 -22.52 5.85
N ARG A 14 -25.86 -22.98 6.94
CA ARG A 14 -26.47 -23.79 8.02
C ARG A 14 -25.43 -24.05 9.12
N TYR A 15 -25.06 -22.98 9.82
CA TYR A 15 -24.36 -23.09 11.10
C TYR A 15 -25.40 -23.38 12.17
N THR A 16 -25.42 -24.61 12.69
CA THR A 16 -26.37 -25.03 13.74
C THR A 16 -25.59 -25.70 14.88
N LYS A 17 -24.78 -24.92 15.60
CA LYS A 17 -24.20 -25.33 16.88
C LYS A 17 -24.43 -24.23 17.93
N ASN A 18 -24.62 -24.64 19.18
CA ASN A 18 -24.80 -23.72 20.30
C ASN A 18 -23.50 -22.93 20.56
N PRO A 19 -23.55 -21.58 20.62
CA PRO A 19 -22.37 -20.69 20.62
C PRO A 19 -21.64 -20.51 21.97
N LEU A 20 -21.92 -21.28 23.03
CA LEU A 20 -21.33 -21.06 24.37
C LEU A 20 -20.01 -21.81 24.63
N GLU A 21 -19.61 -22.72 23.76
CA GLU A 21 -18.45 -23.60 23.99
C GLU A 21 -17.23 -23.27 23.11
N VAL A 22 -17.34 -22.33 22.15
CA VAL A 22 -16.23 -22.01 21.22
C VAL A 22 -15.93 -20.52 21.22
N LYS A 23 -14.76 -20.13 21.74
CA LYS A 23 -14.32 -18.73 21.84
C LYS A 23 -13.82 -18.14 20.50
N PHE A 24 -13.50 -18.98 19.51
CA PHE A 24 -13.00 -18.55 18.20
C PHE A 24 -13.40 -19.56 17.11
N GLU A 25 -14.01 -19.07 16.03
CA GLU A 25 -14.38 -19.85 14.85
C GLU A 25 -13.47 -19.49 13.68
N GLU A 26 -12.75 -20.48 13.12
CA GLU A 26 -11.84 -20.26 12.00
C GLU A 26 -12.59 -20.17 10.66
N LEU A 27 -12.56 -18.99 10.03
CA LEU A 27 -13.07 -18.83 8.65
C LEU A 27 -12.06 -19.32 7.60
N LEU A 28 -10.79 -19.32 7.97
CA LEU A 28 -9.65 -19.76 7.16
C LEU A 28 -8.75 -20.62 8.05
N PRO A 29 -8.07 -21.62 7.47
CA PRO A 29 -7.22 -22.50 8.26
C PRO A 29 -6.15 -21.68 8.99
N LEU A 30 -5.97 -21.98 10.28
CA LEU A 30 -4.94 -21.40 11.14
C LEU A 30 -3.52 -21.87 10.75
N LYS A 31 -3.10 -21.52 9.54
CA LYS A 31 -1.74 -21.78 9.04
C LYS A 31 -1.11 -20.51 8.49
N LEU A 32 0.20 -20.40 8.67
CA LEU A 32 0.98 -19.33 8.07
C LEU A 32 0.97 -19.47 6.54
N LYS A 33 1.03 -18.34 5.85
CA LYS A 33 1.19 -18.29 4.39
C LYS A 33 2.65 -18.03 4.07
N ASP A 34 3.12 -18.54 2.94
CA ASP A 34 4.48 -18.27 2.44
C ASP A 34 4.62 -16.86 1.83
N LYS A 35 3.68 -15.96 2.13
CA LYS A 35 3.72 -14.58 1.69
C LYS A 35 3.02 -13.61 2.63
N VAL A 36 3.58 -12.42 2.72
CA VAL A 36 3.02 -11.24 3.37
C VAL A 36 2.45 -10.25 2.35
N SER A 37 1.39 -9.55 2.74
CA SER A 37 0.75 -8.53 1.91
C SER A 37 1.48 -7.19 2.05
N GLY A 38 2.03 -6.66 0.95
CA GLY A 38 2.65 -5.33 0.92
C GLY A 38 1.66 -4.17 0.71
N LYS A 39 0.38 -4.35 1.05
CA LYS A 39 -0.65 -3.32 0.81
C LYS A 39 -0.54 -2.11 1.75
N GLY A 40 0.09 -2.25 2.91
CA GLY A 40 0.18 -1.21 3.95
C GLY A 40 1.22 -0.11 3.71
N ASP A 41 2.27 -0.37 2.94
CA ASP A 41 3.42 0.56 2.79
C ASP A 41 3.14 1.82 1.97
N ARG A 42 1.92 1.99 1.44
CA ARG A 42 1.58 3.20 0.70
C ARG A 42 1.23 4.30 1.70
N SER A 43 2.11 5.31 1.80
CA SER A 43 1.77 6.56 2.49
C SER A 43 0.46 7.10 1.91
N LYS A 44 -0.57 7.28 2.75
CA LYS A 44 -1.86 7.84 2.35
C LYS A 44 -1.78 9.33 2.03
N GLU A 45 -0.70 9.97 2.45
CA GLU A 45 -0.45 11.38 2.23
C GLU A 45 -0.22 11.68 0.75
N ARG A 46 -0.97 12.67 0.23
CA ARG A 46 -0.72 13.20 -1.11
C ARG A 46 0.43 14.19 -1.03
N ALA A 47 1.35 14.11 -1.97
CA ALA A 47 2.51 14.98 -1.99
C ALA A 47 2.13 16.43 -2.30
N CYS A 48 2.85 17.37 -1.68
CA CYS A 48 2.81 18.81 -1.95
C CYS A 48 1.45 19.49 -1.71
N VAL A 49 0.62 18.94 -0.82
CA VAL A 49 -0.70 19.52 -0.48
C VAL A 49 -0.56 20.87 0.23
N HIS A 50 0.50 21.06 1.01
CA HIS A 50 0.73 22.33 1.69
C HIS A 50 1.05 23.44 0.68
N GLU A 51 2.03 23.21 -0.18
CA GLU A 51 2.52 24.18 -1.16
C GLU A 51 1.45 24.55 -2.18
N ILE A 52 0.66 23.58 -2.65
CA ILE A 52 -0.44 23.86 -3.58
C ILE A 52 -1.56 24.67 -2.91
N SER A 53 -1.81 24.46 -1.62
CA SER A 53 -2.81 25.23 -0.87
C SER A 53 -2.40 26.69 -0.71
N VAL A 54 -1.11 26.94 -0.43
CA VAL A 54 -0.55 28.30 -0.34
C VAL A 54 -0.59 29.01 -1.70
N MET A 55 -0.21 28.30 -2.78
CA MET A 55 -0.28 28.83 -4.15
C MET A 55 -1.71 29.21 -4.55
N PHE A 56 -2.70 28.36 -4.26
CA PHE A 56 -4.10 28.67 -4.53
C PHE A 56 -4.63 29.83 -3.68
N ALA A 57 -4.17 29.99 -2.44
CA ALA A 57 -4.51 31.15 -1.62
C ALA A 57 -3.98 32.45 -2.24
N CYS A 58 -2.78 32.44 -2.83
CA CYS A 58 -2.25 33.59 -3.56
C CYS A 58 -3.06 33.88 -4.83
N PHE A 59 -3.33 32.86 -5.65
CA PHE A 59 -4.13 33.02 -6.86
C PHE A 59 -5.52 33.59 -6.58
N LYS A 60 -6.18 33.16 -5.50
CA LYS A 60 -7.49 33.69 -5.11
C LYS A 60 -7.45 35.19 -4.79
N LYS A 61 -6.35 35.69 -4.21
CA LYS A 61 -6.19 37.12 -3.85
C LYS A 61 -5.83 37.99 -5.04
N ASN A 62 -5.15 37.42 -6.04
CA ASN A 62 -4.55 38.15 -7.15
C ASN A 62 -5.22 37.81 -8.50
N GLU A 63 -6.47 37.34 -8.49
CA GLU A 63 -7.22 36.99 -9.72
C GLU A 63 -6.46 36.04 -10.66
N PHE A 64 -5.71 35.09 -10.07
CA PHE A 64 -4.88 34.11 -10.78
C PHE A 64 -3.73 34.72 -11.61
N ASP A 65 -3.30 35.94 -11.31
CA ASP A 65 -2.09 36.52 -11.88
C ASP A 65 -0.84 35.76 -11.40
N GLN A 66 -0.17 35.09 -12.33
CA GLN A 66 1.01 34.28 -12.06
C GLN A 66 2.22 35.12 -11.67
N ALA A 67 2.35 36.34 -12.19
CA ALA A 67 3.49 37.21 -11.89
C ALA A 67 3.52 37.61 -10.42
N ARG A 68 2.33 37.83 -9.83
CA ARG A 68 2.16 38.19 -8.41
C ARG A 68 2.35 37.02 -7.44
N CYS A 69 2.31 35.78 -7.94
CA CYS A 69 2.41 34.55 -7.14
C CYS A 69 3.62 33.69 -7.54
N ALA A 70 4.65 34.31 -8.14
CA ALA A 70 5.83 33.60 -8.63
C ALA A 70 6.56 32.83 -7.53
N ASP A 71 6.61 33.37 -6.32
CA ASP A 71 7.26 32.73 -5.17
C ASP A 71 6.53 31.46 -4.72
N GLU A 72 5.21 31.46 -4.71
CA GLU A 72 4.41 30.28 -4.38
C GLU A 72 4.49 29.20 -5.47
N ILE A 73 4.51 29.64 -6.74
CA ILE A 73 4.69 28.74 -7.88
C ILE A 73 6.04 28.03 -7.81
N THR A 74 7.11 28.76 -7.57
CA THR A 74 8.47 28.18 -7.48
C THR A 74 8.59 27.19 -6.33
N LYS A 75 8.01 27.49 -5.16
CA LYS A 75 7.95 26.57 -4.00
C LYS A 75 7.17 25.30 -4.34
N PHE A 76 6.00 25.42 -4.96
CA PHE A 76 5.21 24.26 -5.39
C PHE A 76 5.97 23.39 -6.41
N GLN A 77 6.60 24.00 -7.41
CA GLN A 77 7.42 23.30 -8.40
C GLN A 77 8.62 22.58 -7.78
N ALA A 78 9.29 23.21 -6.82
CA ALA A 78 10.39 22.59 -6.08
C ALA A 78 9.93 21.36 -5.29
N CYS A 79 8.76 21.41 -4.64
CA CYS A 79 8.20 20.22 -3.98
C CYS A 79 7.83 19.14 -4.99
N ALA A 80 7.17 19.51 -6.10
CA ALA A 80 6.73 18.57 -7.11
C ALA A 80 7.90 17.81 -7.74
N THR A 81 8.96 18.51 -8.14
CA THR A 81 10.16 17.93 -8.74
C THR A 81 10.87 16.96 -7.79
N LYS A 82 11.05 17.33 -6.51
CA LYS A 82 11.59 16.44 -5.47
C LYS A 82 10.76 15.16 -5.33
N ASN A 83 9.44 15.30 -5.22
CA ASN A 83 8.55 14.14 -5.09
C ASN A 83 8.56 13.23 -6.33
N TYR A 84 8.69 13.78 -7.55
CA TYR A 84 8.84 12.96 -8.76
C TYR A 84 10.17 12.19 -8.75
N ALA A 85 11.26 12.84 -8.36
CA ALA A 85 12.57 12.20 -8.23
C ALA A 85 12.54 11.08 -7.18
N ASP A 86 11.93 11.31 -6.01
CA ASP A 86 11.82 10.31 -4.95
C ASP A 86 10.94 9.13 -5.37
N LYS A 87 9.82 9.39 -6.06
CA LYS A 87 8.98 8.31 -6.63
C LYS A 87 9.75 7.46 -7.63
N PHE A 88 10.59 8.08 -8.45
CA PHE A 88 11.42 7.37 -9.42
C PHE A 88 12.47 6.51 -8.72
N LYS A 89 13.20 7.07 -7.74
CA LYS A 89 14.17 6.33 -6.90
C LYS A 89 13.51 5.14 -6.21
N ARG A 90 12.41 5.37 -5.48
CA ARG A 90 11.65 4.29 -4.81
C ARG A 90 11.20 3.19 -5.78
N LYS A 91 10.90 3.52 -7.03
CA LYS A 91 10.53 2.54 -8.07
C LYS A 91 11.75 1.74 -8.54
N GLN A 92 12.91 2.39 -8.68
CA GLN A 92 14.18 1.72 -9.00
C GLN A 92 14.62 0.81 -7.86
N ASP A 93 14.68 1.30 -6.62
CA ASP A 93 15.02 0.52 -5.43
C ASP A 93 14.11 -0.72 -5.32
N ARG A 94 12.82 -0.51 -5.56
CA ARG A 94 11.84 -1.59 -5.57
C ARG A 94 12.15 -2.63 -6.65
N ARG A 95 12.61 -2.23 -7.84
CA ARG A 95 12.97 -3.15 -8.95
C ARG A 95 14.25 -3.92 -8.67
N GLU A 96 15.26 -3.26 -8.13
CA GLU A 96 16.57 -3.86 -7.84
C GLU A 96 16.45 -4.99 -6.81
N GLY A 97 15.47 -4.90 -5.89
CA GLY A 97 15.11 -6.04 -5.04
C GLY A 97 16.23 -6.50 -4.10
N ASN A 98 17.24 -5.66 -3.89
CA ASN A 98 18.36 -5.93 -3.01
C ASN A 98 17.86 -6.05 -1.57
N ILE A 99 18.24 -7.15 -0.91
CA ILE A 99 17.92 -7.39 0.49
C ILE A 99 18.87 -6.53 1.32
N SER A 100 18.32 -5.52 2.00
CA SER A 100 19.04 -4.69 2.95
C SER A 100 19.32 -5.50 4.21
N VAL A 101 20.43 -6.24 4.22
CA VAL A 101 20.90 -6.99 5.39
C VAL A 101 21.20 -6.01 6.54
N GLY A 102 20.54 -6.17 7.69
CA GLY A 102 20.83 -5.40 8.91
C GLY A 102 19.86 -4.27 9.27
N LYS A 103 18.67 -4.16 8.64
CA LYS A 103 17.60 -3.26 9.10
C LYS A 103 16.58 -4.02 9.95
N ASP A 104 16.12 -3.40 11.04
CA ASP A 104 15.11 -3.96 11.94
C ASP A 104 13.76 -4.19 11.24
N ASN A 105 13.45 -3.41 10.20
CA ASN A 105 12.22 -3.51 9.43
C ASN A 105 12.52 -3.86 7.96
N LEU A 106 12.30 -5.13 7.60
CA LEU A 106 12.37 -5.61 6.22
C LEU A 106 11.12 -5.20 5.44
N THR A 107 11.30 -4.87 4.17
CA THR A 107 10.18 -4.63 3.26
C THR A 107 9.42 -5.93 2.98
N PRO A 108 8.11 -5.86 2.65
CA PRO A 108 7.32 -7.04 2.29
C PRO A 108 7.92 -7.85 1.14
N ARG A 109 8.72 -7.24 0.26
CA ARG A 109 9.40 -7.96 -0.83
C ARG A 109 10.54 -8.83 -0.32
N GLU A 110 11.36 -8.28 0.57
CA GLU A 110 12.47 -9.02 1.20
C GLU A 110 11.94 -10.16 2.05
N ILE A 111 10.89 -9.92 2.84
CA ILE A 111 10.22 -10.96 3.63
C ILE A 111 9.66 -12.05 2.70
N ASN A 112 8.97 -11.68 1.61
CA ASN A 112 8.45 -12.64 0.64
C ASN A 112 9.55 -13.42 -0.09
N HIS A 113 10.74 -12.85 -0.25
CA HIS A 113 11.89 -13.58 -0.79
C HIS A 113 12.37 -14.64 0.20
N LEU A 114 12.46 -14.29 1.49
CA LEU A 114 12.84 -15.23 2.56
C LEU A 114 11.81 -16.35 2.76
N LEU A 115 10.52 -16.02 2.81
CA LEU A 115 9.44 -17.00 2.99
C LEU A 115 9.34 -17.99 1.82
N LYS A 116 9.73 -17.58 0.61
CA LYS A 116 9.84 -18.50 -0.53
C LYS A 116 11.00 -19.48 -0.39
N LYS A 117 12.10 -19.06 0.24
CA LYS A 117 13.28 -19.89 0.45
C LYS A 117 13.06 -20.90 1.59
N TYR A 118 12.29 -20.50 2.60
CA TYR A 118 11.96 -21.32 3.77
C TYR A 118 10.44 -21.35 3.97
N PRO A 119 9.70 -22.11 3.15
CA PRO A 119 8.25 -22.22 3.27
C PRO A 119 7.84 -22.94 4.56
N ASN A 120 6.65 -22.62 5.06
CA ASN A 120 6.10 -23.32 6.21
C ASN A 120 5.60 -24.72 5.78
N PRO A 121 5.91 -25.79 6.52
CA PRO A 121 5.46 -27.15 6.19
C PRO A 121 3.92 -27.28 6.18
#